data_AF-Q702Q2-F1
#
_entry.id   AF-Q702Q2-F1
#
_cell.length_a   1.000
_cell.length_b   1.000
_cell.length_c   1.000
_cell.angle_alpha   90.00
_cell.angle_beta   90.00
_cell.angle_gamma   90.00
#
_symmetry.space_group_name_H-M   'P 1'
#
loop_
_entity.id
_entity.type
_entity.pdbx_description
1 polymer ?
#
loop_
_entity_poly.entity_id
_entity_poly.type
_entity_poly.pdbx_seq_one_letter_code
_entity_poly.pdbx_strand_id
1 'polypeptide(L)'
;GRGANFVDPEHGPVWATSHLGDQTIQMIGTDPEGHPDKAWKVVRTVDGQGGGSLFVKTHPKSKNLWVDTALNPAEAVSQSVAVFDINNFDAGYDVLPIADWAELGEGPKRVVQPEYNKAGDEVWFSVWN
;
A
#
# COMPACT_ATOMS: atom_id res chain seq x y z
N GLY A 1 3.87 -8.80 -5.76
CA GLY A 1 5.04 -8.00 -6.18
C GLY A 1 5.08 -6.71 -5.39
N ARG A 2 6.15 -5.91 -5.51
CA ARG A 2 6.34 -4.64 -4.77
C ARG A 2 5.54 -3.45 -5.32
N GLY A 3 4.69 -3.68 -6.31
CA GLY A 3 3.87 -2.64 -6.90
C GLY A 3 2.42 -3.09 -7.11
N ALA A 4 1.55 -2.12 -7.33
CA ALA A 4 0.10 -2.30 -7.41
C ALA A 4 -0.47 -1.49 -8.59
N ASN A 5 -1.24 -2.14 -9.46
CA ASN A 5 -1.93 -1.48 -10.57
C ASN A 5 -3.38 -1.19 -10.20
N PHE A 6 -3.87 0.01 -10.52
CA PHE A 6 -5.28 0.39 -10.38
C PHE A 6 -5.61 1.57 -11.30
N VAL A 7 -6.88 1.95 -11.33
CA VAL A 7 -7.34 3.16 -12.03
C VAL A 7 -7.47 4.28 -11.02
N ASP A 8 -6.63 5.30 -11.12
CA ASP A 8 -6.75 6.55 -10.38
C ASP A 8 -7.88 7.40 -10.99
N PRO A 9 -8.81 7.97 -10.20
CA PRO A 9 -9.94 8.73 -10.73
C PRO A 9 -9.55 9.95 -11.56
N GLU A 10 -8.39 10.55 -11.28
CA GLU A 10 -7.91 11.77 -11.94
C GLU A 10 -6.88 11.46 -13.04
N HIS A 11 -6.05 10.44 -12.83
CA HIS A 11 -4.91 10.15 -13.69
C HIS A 11 -5.07 8.93 -14.61
N GLY A 12 -6.15 8.16 -14.47
CA GLY A 12 -6.37 6.96 -15.27
C GLY A 12 -5.55 5.76 -14.76
N PRO A 13 -5.19 4.79 -15.62
CA PRO A 13 -4.41 3.62 -15.22
C PRO A 13 -3.03 3.99 -14.67
N VAL A 14 -2.75 3.58 -13.44
CA VAL A 14 -1.47 3.83 -12.75
C VAL A 14 -0.88 2.55 -12.15
N TRP A 15 0.44 2.58 -11.96
CA TRP A 15 1.19 1.63 -11.14
C TRP A 15 1.78 2.37 -9.95
N ALA A 16 1.58 1.83 -8.74
CA ALA A 16 2.09 2.39 -7.50
C ALA A 16 3.24 1.59 -6.91
N THR A 17 4.14 2.28 -6.20
CA THR A 17 5.21 1.69 -5.37
C THR A 17 5.41 2.49 -4.09
N SER A 18 5.77 1.80 -3.02
CA SER A 18 6.27 2.40 -1.78
C SER A 18 7.80 2.37 -1.71
N HIS A 19 8.35 3.00 -0.68
CA HIS A 19 9.80 3.15 -0.52
C HIS A 19 10.31 2.65 0.82
N LEU A 20 11.57 2.20 0.78
CA LEU A 20 12.31 1.80 1.98
C LEU A 20 12.85 3.03 2.73
N GLY A 21 13.34 4.02 1.99
CA GLY A 21 14.07 5.16 2.54
C GLY A 21 13.20 6.29 3.09
N ASP A 22 11.93 6.37 2.68
CA ASP A 22 10.99 7.41 3.09
C ASP A 22 9.55 6.91 3.05
N GLN A 23 8.62 7.76 3.49
CA GLN A 23 7.20 7.45 3.65
C GLN A 23 6.38 7.54 2.37
N THR A 24 6.98 7.94 1.25
CA THR A 24 6.22 8.27 0.05
C THR A 24 5.72 7.02 -0.67
N ILE A 25 4.54 7.13 -1.26
CA ILE A 25 3.99 6.20 -2.24
C ILE A 25 3.81 6.99 -3.53
N GLN A 26 4.45 6.53 -4.60
CA GLN A 26 4.40 7.19 -5.90
C GLN A 26 3.58 6.38 -6.87
N MET A 27 2.72 7.06 -7.65
CA MET A 27 1.95 6.50 -8.73
C MET A 27 2.47 7.01 -10.07
N ILE A 28 2.75 6.08 -10.99
CA ILE A 28 3.21 6.36 -12.35
C ILE A 28 2.08 6.05 -13.32
N GLY A 29 1.80 6.96 -14.26
CA GLY A 29 0.83 6.72 -15.33
C GLY A 29 1.29 5.61 -16.28
N THR A 30 0.39 4.70 -16.67
CA THR A 30 0.72 3.50 -17.45
C THR A 30 -0.05 3.34 -18.77
N ASP A 31 -0.82 4.36 -19.15
CA ASP A 31 -1.68 4.33 -20.34
C ASP A 31 -1.25 5.36 -21.40
N PRO A 32 -0.33 5.02 -22.31
CA PRO A 32 0.13 5.93 -23.36
C PRO A 32 -0.90 6.20 -24.47
N GLU A 33 -1.97 5.41 -24.57
CA GLU A 33 -3.00 5.59 -25.61
C GLU A 33 -4.13 6.49 -25.12
N GLY A 34 -4.69 6.21 -23.94
CA GLY A 34 -5.78 6.99 -23.35
C GLY A 34 -5.32 8.21 -22.54
N HIS A 35 -4.09 8.17 -22.00
CA HIS A 35 -3.51 9.23 -21.16
C HIS A 35 -2.06 9.57 -21.55
N PRO A 36 -1.78 9.92 -22.83
CA PRO A 36 -0.43 10.11 -23.35
C PRO A 36 0.39 11.19 -22.64
N ASP A 37 -0.26 12.24 -22.13
CA ASP A 37 0.40 13.33 -21.39
C ASP A 37 0.89 12.89 -20.00
N LYS A 38 0.30 11.84 -19.43
CA LYS A 38 0.57 11.29 -18.09
C LYS A 38 1.42 10.03 -18.11
N ALA A 39 1.45 9.30 -19.22
CA ALA A 39 2.16 8.03 -19.34
C ALA A 39 3.65 8.16 -19.00
N TRP A 40 4.14 7.22 -18.18
CA TRP A 40 5.53 7.09 -17.73
C TRP A 40 6.06 8.25 -16.89
N LYS A 41 5.16 9.05 -16.30
CA LYS A 41 5.49 10.12 -15.35
C LYS A 41 4.91 9.80 -13.99
N VAL A 42 5.54 10.31 -12.93
CA VAL A 42 4.91 10.36 -11.60
C VAL A 42 3.75 11.34 -11.68
N VAL A 43 2.54 10.84 -11.45
CA VAL A 43 1.29 11.61 -11.55
C VAL A 43 0.71 11.97 -10.19
N ARG A 44 0.99 11.14 -9.17
CA ARG A 44 0.58 11.36 -7.78
C ARG A 44 1.67 10.87 -6.84
N THR A 45 1.85 11.60 -5.74
CA THR A 45 2.66 11.19 -4.58
C THR A 45 1.82 11.42 -3.33
N VAL A 46 1.72 10.41 -2.48
CA VAL A 46 1.07 10.50 -1.16
C VAL A 46 2.02 10.01 -0.08
N ASP A 47 1.80 10.45 1.15
CA ASP A 47 2.59 10.03 2.30
C ASP A 47 1.86 8.91 3.07
N GLY A 48 2.57 7.82 3.34
CA GLY A 48 2.12 6.73 4.22
C GLY A 48 2.56 6.92 5.67
N GLN A 49 2.61 5.81 6.43
CA GLN A 49 2.95 5.86 7.86
C GLN A 49 4.42 6.23 8.14
N GLY A 50 5.31 5.92 7.21
CA GLY A 50 6.75 6.07 7.40
C GLY A 50 7.56 5.28 6.39
N GLY A 51 8.88 5.42 6.45
CA GLY A 51 9.80 4.57 5.71
C GLY A 51 9.80 3.11 6.18
N GLY A 52 10.56 2.26 5.50
CA GLY A 52 10.63 0.84 5.82
C GLY A 52 9.56 -0.02 5.14
N SER A 53 8.82 0.51 4.17
CA SER A 53 7.85 -0.26 3.39
C SER A 53 8.55 -1.22 2.43
N LEU A 54 7.99 -2.43 2.29
CA LEU A 54 8.46 -3.46 1.39
C LEU A 54 7.47 -3.71 0.25
N PHE A 55 6.17 -3.70 0.55
CA PHE A 55 5.11 -4.05 -0.39
C PHE A 55 3.93 -3.07 -0.34
N VAL A 56 3.44 -2.75 -1.53
CA VAL A 56 2.09 -2.22 -1.75
C VAL A 56 1.22 -3.26 -2.46
N LYS A 57 -0.08 -3.26 -2.18
CA LYS A 57 -1.01 -4.17 -2.85
C LYS A 57 -2.39 -3.56 -3.05
N THR A 58 -3.02 -3.93 -4.16
CA THR A 58 -4.45 -3.77 -4.40
C THR A 58 -4.97 -4.94 -5.24
N HIS A 59 -6.25 -4.94 -5.58
CA HIS A 59 -6.89 -5.92 -6.44
C HIS A 59 -7.97 -5.24 -7.31
N PRO A 60 -8.22 -5.67 -8.57
CA PRO A 60 -9.21 -5.03 -9.46
C PRO A 60 -10.64 -4.91 -8.94
N LYS A 61 -10.99 -5.68 -7.90
CA LYS A 61 -12.32 -5.64 -7.25
C LYS A 61 -12.33 -4.88 -5.91
N SER A 62 -11.17 -4.42 -5.47
CA SER A 62 -11.02 -3.68 -4.22
C SER A 62 -10.87 -2.20 -4.50
N LYS A 63 -11.26 -1.40 -3.53
CA LYS A 63 -11.02 0.05 -3.51
C LYS A 63 -9.85 0.42 -2.60
N ASN A 64 -9.17 -0.56 -2.03
CA ASN A 64 -8.13 -0.34 -1.03
C ASN A 64 -6.74 -0.49 -1.66
N LEU A 65 -5.85 0.45 -1.34
CA LEU A 65 -4.41 0.31 -1.52
C LEU A 65 -3.76 0.08 -0.15
N TRP A 66 -3.19 -1.10 0.03
CA TRP A 66 -2.54 -1.54 1.26
C TRP A 66 -1.04 -1.26 1.18
N VAL A 67 -0.47 -0.72 2.26
CA VAL A 67 0.96 -0.37 2.36
C VAL A 67 1.50 -0.87 3.68
N ASP A 68 2.42 -1.84 3.63
CA ASP A 68 3.12 -2.30 4.83
C ASP A 68 4.28 -1.36 5.21
N THR A 69 4.78 -1.51 6.43
CA THR A 69 5.94 -0.76 6.96
C THR A 69 6.88 -1.68 7.73
N ALA A 70 7.09 -2.89 7.20
CA ALA A 70 7.75 -4.01 7.87
C ALA A 70 9.13 -3.67 8.47
N LEU A 71 9.92 -2.82 7.81
CA LEU A 71 11.28 -2.43 8.24
C LEU A 71 11.34 -1.09 8.98
N ASN A 72 10.19 -0.50 9.32
CA ASN A 72 10.17 0.70 10.15
C ASN A 72 10.78 0.39 11.54
N PRO A 73 11.54 1.33 12.14
CA PRO A 73 12.10 1.14 13.48
C PRO A 73 11.08 1.30 14.61
N ALA A 74 9.96 1.98 14.39
CA ALA A 74 8.91 2.13 15.39
C ALA A 74 8.01 0.88 15.39
N GLU A 75 7.85 0.24 16.55
CA GLU A 75 7.05 -0.98 16.69
C GLU A 75 5.61 -0.77 16.24
N ALA A 76 4.93 0.27 16.71
CA ALA A 76 3.55 0.59 16.32
C ALA A 76 3.36 0.74 14.80
N VAL A 77 4.38 1.18 14.08
CA VAL A 77 4.34 1.35 12.61
C VAL A 77 4.69 0.05 11.90
N SER A 78 5.70 -0.70 12.35
CA SER A 78 6.06 -1.99 11.75
C SER A 78 5.05 -3.10 12.05
N GLN A 79 4.21 -2.93 13.07
CA GLN A 79 3.16 -3.86 13.50
C GLN A 79 1.78 -3.53 12.91
N SER A 80 1.68 -2.51 12.07
CA SER A 80 0.44 -2.05 11.44
C SER A 80 0.57 -1.87 9.94
N VAL A 81 -0.55 -1.58 9.27
CA VAL A 81 -0.64 -1.36 7.83
C VAL A 81 -1.48 -0.12 7.56
N ALA A 82 -1.05 0.71 6.60
CA ALA A 82 -1.87 1.80 6.07
C ALA A 82 -2.78 1.31 4.94
N VAL A 83 -4.01 1.85 4.91
CA VAL A 83 -5.03 1.54 3.91
C VAL A 83 -5.57 2.83 3.34
N PHE A 84 -5.33 3.07 2.05
CA PHE A 84 -5.91 4.20 1.33
C PHE A 84 -7.16 3.76 0.56
N ASP A 85 -8.16 4.64 0.45
CA ASP A 85 -9.18 4.54 -0.58
C ASP A 85 -8.62 5.08 -1.91
N ILE A 86 -8.49 4.22 -2.92
CA ILE A 86 -7.98 4.60 -4.24
C ILE A 86 -8.85 5.66 -4.93
N ASN A 87 -10.08 5.85 -4.48
CA ASN A 87 -11.00 6.85 -5.02
C ASN A 87 -10.87 8.21 -4.32
N ASN A 88 -10.15 8.30 -3.19
CA ASN A 88 -10.05 9.53 -2.40
C ASN A 88 -8.77 9.56 -1.55
N PHE A 89 -7.62 9.79 -2.18
CA PHE A 89 -6.35 9.94 -1.47
C PHE A 89 -6.30 11.16 -0.55
N ASP A 90 -7.14 12.18 -0.77
CA ASP A 90 -7.20 13.38 0.08
C ASP A 90 -7.76 13.11 1.48
N ALA A 91 -8.49 11.99 1.65
CA ALA A 91 -8.94 11.53 2.97
C ALA A 91 -7.79 11.00 3.85
N GLY A 92 -6.60 10.78 3.28
CA GLY A 92 -5.49 10.12 3.94
C GLY A 92 -5.65 8.60 3.94
N TYR A 93 -5.12 7.95 4.97
CA TYR A 93 -5.17 6.51 5.15
C TYR A 93 -5.72 6.14 6.53
N ASP A 94 -6.36 4.98 6.60
CA ASP A 94 -6.66 4.30 7.85
C ASP A 94 -5.46 3.45 8.28
N VAL A 95 -5.29 3.26 9.58
CA VAL A 95 -4.27 2.37 10.16
C VAL A 95 -4.93 1.15 10.75
N LEU A 96 -4.55 -0.04 10.29
CA LEU A 96 -5.03 -1.30 10.85
C LEU A 96 -3.96 -1.94 11.74
N PRO A 97 -4.28 -2.26 13.01
CA PRO A 97 -3.33 -2.85 13.95
C PRO A 97 -3.25 -4.37 13.76
N ILE A 98 -2.72 -4.79 12.61
CA ILE A 98 -2.71 -6.20 12.17
C ILE A 98 -2.01 -7.13 13.18
N ALA A 99 -0.90 -6.71 13.79
CA ALA A 99 -0.21 -7.53 14.78
C ALA A 99 -1.01 -7.68 16.08
N ASP A 100 -1.73 -6.64 16.51
CA ASP A 100 -2.56 -6.69 17.72
C ASP A 100 -3.72 -7.66 17.53
N TRP A 101 -4.35 -7.65 16.34
CA TRP A 101 -5.41 -8.59 15.98
C TRP A 101 -4.94 -10.05 15.93
N ALA A 102 -3.63 -10.29 15.79
CA ALA A 102 -3.07 -11.64 15.76
C ALA A 102 -2.83 -12.24 17.15
N GLU A 103 -2.91 -11.45 18.23
CA GLU A 103 -2.81 -11.91 19.63
C GLU A 103 -1.56 -12.76 19.94
N LEU A 104 -0.40 -12.41 19.36
CA LEU A 104 0.84 -13.22 19.43
C LEU A 104 1.72 -12.95 20.66
N GLY A 105 1.31 -12.08 21.59
CA GLY A 105 2.09 -11.70 22.76
C GLY A 105 3.28 -10.78 22.45
N GLU A 106 4.36 -10.88 23.24
CA GLU A 106 5.56 -10.04 23.08
C GLU A 106 6.41 -10.44 21.87
N GLY A 107 7.20 -9.49 21.37
CA GLY A 107 8.12 -9.69 20.24
C GLY A 107 7.91 -8.68 19.10
N PRO A 108 8.81 -8.67 18.11
CA PRO A 108 8.86 -7.65 17.07
C PRO A 108 7.62 -7.61 16.17
N LYS A 109 6.99 -8.75 15.85
CA LYS A 109 5.71 -8.87 15.12
C LYS A 109 5.60 -7.99 13.84
N ARG A 110 6.65 -7.94 13.03
CA ARG A 110 6.69 -7.11 11.81
C ARG A 110 5.66 -7.61 10.81
N VAL A 111 4.73 -6.75 10.41
CA VAL A 111 3.67 -7.09 9.46
C VAL A 111 4.17 -6.84 8.05
N VAL A 112 4.03 -7.84 7.18
CA VAL A 112 4.61 -7.81 5.85
C VAL A 112 3.70 -8.46 4.82
N GLN A 113 3.76 -7.93 3.60
CA GLN A 113 3.19 -8.48 2.38
C GLN A 113 1.68 -8.73 2.45
N PRO A 114 0.85 -7.73 2.09
CA PRO A 114 -0.56 -7.96 1.79
C PRO A 114 -0.71 -8.85 0.55
N GLU A 115 -1.54 -9.88 0.60
CA GLU A 115 -1.86 -10.75 -0.55
C GLU A 115 -3.36 -11.04 -0.60
N TYR A 116 -3.98 -10.84 -1.77
CA TYR A 116 -5.41 -11.09 -1.92
C TYR A 116 -5.70 -12.56 -2.22
N ASN A 117 -6.86 -13.03 -1.78
CA ASN A 117 -7.43 -14.29 -2.27
C ASN A 117 -7.86 -14.15 -3.76
N LYS A 118 -8.28 -15.26 -4.38
CA LYS A 118 -8.72 -15.27 -5.79
C LYS A 118 -9.95 -14.38 -6.03
N ALA A 119 -10.84 -14.27 -5.05
CA ALA A 119 -12.07 -13.52 -5.19
C ALA A 119 -11.84 -12.00 -5.11
N GLY A 120 -10.76 -11.56 -4.46
CA GLY A 120 -10.40 -10.17 -4.27
C GLY A 120 -11.13 -9.48 -3.13
N ASP A 121 -11.76 -10.24 -2.25
CA ASP A 121 -12.57 -9.77 -1.11
C ASP A 121 -11.90 -9.97 0.25
N GLU A 122 -10.81 -10.74 0.30
CA GLU A 122 -9.97 -10.90 1.49
C GLU A 122 -8.52 -10.56 1.15
N VAL A 123 -7.84 -9.91 2.08
CA VAL A 123 -6.40 -9.65 2.05
C VAL A 123 -5.75 -10.28 3.28
N TRP A 124 -4.64 -10.97 3.04
CA TRP A 124 -3.90 -11.73 4.05
C TRP A 124 -2.57 -11.04 4.29
N PHE A 125 -2.08 -11.12 5.53
CA PHE A 125 -0.80 -10.57 5.95
C PHE A 125 -0.02 -11.62 6.72
N SER A 126 1.30 -11.56 6.63
CA SER A 126 2.18 -12.30 7.55
C SER A 126 2.55 -11.42 8.73
N VAL A 127 2.36 -11.91 9.95
CA VAL A 127 2.90 -11.29 11.17
C VAL A 127 4.18 -12.03 11.54
N TRP A 128 5.33 -11.45 11.19
CA TRP A 128 6.64 -12.05 11.38
C TRP A 128 7.20 -11.72 12.76
N ASN A 129 7.23 -12.72 13.64
CA ASN A 129 7.83 -12.65 14.98
C ASN A 129 9.26 -13.22 14.99
#